data_AF-A0A497G9N2-F1
#
_entry.id   AF-A0A497G9N2-F1
#
_cell.length_a   1.000
_cell.length_b   1.000
_cell.length_c   1.000
_cell.angle_alpha   90.00
_cell.angle_beta   90.00
_cell.angle_gamma   90.00
#
_symmetry.space_group_name_H-M   'P 1'
#
loop_
_entity.id
_entity.type
_entity.pdbx_description
1 polymer ?
#
loop_
_entity_poly.entity_id
_entity_poly.type
_entity_poly.pdbx_seq_one_letter_code
_entity_poly.pdbx_strand_id
1 'polypeptide(L)'
;MRKININFLKVTSKLKSFKNKILISIKKASTRGIRLYYQPLQVFSEIKKEPDILSPLILLLIALFIHTLLLVLLVDKITIIYPDNKRKPFIHLFNISSLFMLKTASLISLWFLSFIFFWFALYFMKVPIEGFTIFSASGYFLGSPFLIYIISAILYEITNLTTPNIYLIYD
;
A
#
# COMPACT_ATOMS: atom_id res chain seq x y z
N MET A 1 20.64 17.73 -36.48
CA MET A 1 20.69 17.13 -35.13
C MET A 1 20.52 18.24 -34.08
N ARG A 2 19.42 18.25 -33.32
CA ARG A 2 19.13 19.25 -32.28
C ARG A 2 19.90 18.89 -31.00
N LYS A 3 20.91 19.67 -30.60
CA LYS A 3 21.62 19.47 -29.32
C LYS A 3 20.68 19.86 -28.17
N ILE A 4 20.26 18.88 -27.38
CA ILE A 4 19.50 19.12 -26.15
C ILE A 4 20.48 19.66 -25.12
N ASN A 5 20.45 20.97 -24.89
CA ASN A 5 21.26 21.62 -23.87
C ASN A 5 20.59 21.43 -22.50
N ILE A 6 20.87 20.32 -21.82
CA ILE A 6 20.35 20.02 -20.49
C ILE A 6 21.11 20.88 -19.48
N ASN A 7 20.46 21.94 -19.00
CA ASN A 7 21.04 22.83 -18.00
C ASN A 7 21.12 22.10 -16.64
N PHE A 8 22.29 21.52 -16.35
CA PHE A 8 22.54 20.58 -15.23
C PHE A 8 22.10 21.15 -13.87
N LEU A 9 22.26 22.47 -13.65
CA LEU A 9 21.83 23.19 -12.44
C LEU A 9 20.30 23.20 -12.23
N LYS A 10 19.53 23.24 -13.34
CA LYS A 10 18.06 23.18 -13.29
C LYS A 10 17.57 21.76 -12.97
N VAL A 11 18.34 20.75 -13.36
CA VAL A 11 18.06 19.35 -13.07
C VAL A 11 18.36 19.03 -11.61
N THR A 12 19.52 19.42 -11.09
CA THR A 12 19.92 19.18 -9.69
C THR A 12 19.00 19.89 -8.69
N SER A 13 18.58 21.12 -8.97
CA SER A 13 17.60 21.85 -8.14
C SER A 13 16.23 21.20 -8.12
N LYS A 14 15.72 20.74 -9.28
CA LYS A 14 14.46 19.98 -9.36
C LYS A 14 14.52 18.65 -8.59
N LEU A 15 15.63 17.92 -8.69
CA LEU A 15 15.87 16.69 -7.94
C LEU A 15 15.85 16.92 -6.43
N LYS A 16 16.53 17.98 -5.95
CA LYS A 16 16.53 18.33 -4.52
C LYS A 16 15.13 18.70 -4.02
N SER A 17 14.38 19.48 -4.79
CA SER A 17 12.99 19.83 -4.49
C SER A 17 12.09 18.59 -4.42
N PHE A 18 12.23 17.68 -5.38
CA PHE A 18 11.45 16.43 -5.43
C PHE A 18 11.75 15.52 -4.23
N LYS A 19 13.03 15.33 -3.89
CA LYS A 19 13.44 14.57 -2.70
C LYS A 19 12.83 15.15 -1.42
N ASN A 20 12.85 16.47 -1.27
CA ASN A 20 12.23 17.14 -0.12
C ASN A 20 10.71 16.90 -0.06
N LYS A 21 10.01 16.98 -1.21
CA LYS A 21 8.57 16.67 -1.27
C LYS A 21 8.27 15.24 -0.85
N ILE A 22 9.06 14.27 -1.30
CA ILE A 22 8.91 12.88 -0.89
C ILE A 22 9.10 12.75 0.62
N LEU A 23 10.17 13.32 1.19
CA LEU A 23 10.44 13.21 2.63
C LEU A 23 9.30 13.80 3.48
N ILE A 24 8.77 14.97 3.07
CA ILE A 24 7.61 15.59 3.73
C ILE A 24 6.39 14.69 3.62
N SER A 25 6.16 14.08 2.44
CA SER A 25 5.01 13.20 2.21
C SER A 25 5.12 11.89 2.99
N ILE A 26 6.32 11.32 3.13
CA ILE A 26 6.58 10.15 4.00
C ILE A 26 6.25 10.53 5.45
N LYS A 27 6.78 11.66 5.94
CA LYS A 27 6.50 12.12 7.31
C LYS A 27 4.99 12.29 7.53
N LYS A 28 4.29 12.94 6.59
CA LYS A 28 2.82 13.10 6.64
C LYS A 28 2.08 11.78 6.58
N ALA A 29 2.51 10.84 5.72
CA ALA A 29 1.91 9.52 5.59
C ALA A 29 2.01 8.76 6.92
N SER A 30 3.18 8.74 7.56
CA SER A 30 3.38 8.09 8.84
C SER A 30 2.60 8.76 9.96
N THR A 31 2.69 10.10 10.10
CA THR A 31 2.02 10.79 11.21
C THR A 31 0.51 10.74 11.10
N ARG A 32 -0.06 11.04 9.92
CA ARG A 32 -1.51 10.97 9.69
C ARG A 32 -1.99 9.52 9.69
N GLY A 33 -1.22 8.60 9.10
CA GLY A 33 -1.54 7.17 9.06
C GLY A 33 -1.68 6.56 10.45
N ILE A 34 -0.72 6.81 11.36
CA ILE A 34 -0.82 6.33 12.75
C ILE A 34 -1.96 7.06 13.48
N ARG A 35 -2.12 8.37 13.27
CA ARG A 35 -3.20 9.16 13.91
C ARG A 35 -4.60 8.77 13.51
N LEU A 36 -4.81 8.14 12.36
CA LEU A 36 -6.13 7.62 11.99
C LEU A 36 -6.68 6.61 13.00
N TYR A 37 -5.82 5.93 13.75
CA TYR A 37 -6.23 4.94 14.74
C TYR A 37 -6.75 5.53 16.05
N TYR A 38 -6.30 6.72 16.44
CA TYR A 38 -6.65 7.31 17.73
C TYR A 38 -7.31 8.70 17.62
N GLN A 39 -7.14 9.41 16.50
CA GLN A 39 -7.68 10.75 16.23
C GLN A 39 -8.16 10.91 14.77
N PRO A 40 -9.06 10.03 14.26
CA PRO A 40 -9.47 10.04 12.85
C PRO A 40 -10.08 11.39 12.42
N LEU A 41 -10.96 11.97 13.25
CA LEU A 41 -11.62 13.26 12.93
C LEU A 41 -10.61 14.39 12.76
N GLN A 42 -9.56 14.43 13.58
CA GLN A 42 -8.53 15.45 13.48
C GLN A 42 -7.72 15.28 12.19
N VAL A 43 -7.38 14.04 11.82
CA VAL A 43 -6.70 13.76 10.55
C VAL A 43 -7.54 14.18 9.35
N PHE A 44 -8.84 13.88 9.33
CA PHE A 44 -9.72 14.34 8.25
C PHE A 44 -9.82 15.87 8.20
N SER A 45 -9.81 16.56 9.35
CA SER A 45 -9.75 18.03 9.37
C SER A 45 -8.45 18.59 8.80
N GLU A 46 -7.32 17.91 9.01
CA GLU A 46 -6.02 18.27 8.44
C GLU A 46 -5.96 18.01 6.94
N ILE A 47 -6.52 16.89 6.47
CA ILE A 47 -6.65 16.56 5.05
C ILE A 47 -7.56 17.58 4.35
N LYS A 48 -8.64 18.04 5.02
CA LYS A 48 -9.49 19.11 4.48
C LYS A 48 -8.72 20.42 4.31
N LYS A 49 -7.85 20.78 5.26
CA LYS A 49 -7.04 22.00 5.20
C LYS A 49 -5.91 21.92 4.19
N GLU A 50 -5.25 20.77 4.10
CA GLU A 50 -4.09 20.55 3.24
C GLU A 50 -4.17 19.17 2.58
N PRO A 51 -5.02 19.04 1.54
CA PRO A 51 -5.19 17.80 0.80
C PRO A 51 -3.95 17.48 -0.03
N ASP A 52 -3.62 16.19 -0.14
CA ASP A 52 -2.48 15.73 -0.92
C ASP A 52 -2.66 14.30 -1.44
N ILE A 53 -2.01 13.97 -2.56
CA ILE A 53 -2.07 12.64 -3.18
C ILE A 53 -0.90 11.76 -2.72
N LEU A 54 0.25 12.38 -2.49
CA LEU A 54 1.53 11.66 -2.42
C LEU A 54 1.66 10.90 -1.09
N SER A 55 1.19 11.47 0.01
CA SER A 55 1.21 10.82 1.32
C SER A 55 0.26 9.61 1.40
N PRO A 56 -1.03 9.68 0.99
CA PRO A 56 -1.88 8.50 0.98
C PRO A 56 -1.37 7.43 0.00
N LEU A 57 -0.81 7.82 -1.15
CA LEU A 57 -0.16 6.86 -2.06
C LEU A 57 1.02 6.13 -1.40
N ILE A 58 1.88 6.83 -0.65
CA ILE A 58 2.97 6.20 0.11
C ILE A 58 2.40 5.19 1.11
N LEU A 59 1.35 5.57 1.85
CA LEU A 59 0.72 4.70 2.84
C LEU A 59 0.15 3.44 2.19
N LEU A 60 -0.52 3.59 1.05
CA LEU A 60 -1.05 2.48 0.26
C LEU A 60 0.04 1.54 -0.25
N LEU A 61 1.17 2.08 -0.73
CA LEU A 61 2.31 1.28 -1.17
C LEU A 61 2.95 0.50 -0.02
N ILE A 62 3.06 1.12 1.16
CA ILE A 62 3.54 0.45 2.39
C ILE A 62 2.58 -0.70 2.75
N ALA A 63 1.27 -0.44 2.80
CA ALA A 63 0.26 -1.45 3.09
C ALA A 63 0.30 -2.61 2.08
N LEU A 64 0.43 -2.30 0.78
CA LEU A 64 0.56 -3.27 -0.30
C LEU A 64 1.79 -4.16 -0.12
N PHE A 65 2.94 -3.56 0.20
CA PHE A 65 4.19 -4.28 0.39
C PHE A 65 4.07 -5.27 1.57
N ILE A 66 3.62 -4.78 2.73
CA ILE A 66 3.44 -5.62 3.92
C ILE A 66 2.41 -6.72 3.67
N HIS A 67 1.29 -6.40 3.03
CA HIS A 67 0.26 -7.38 2.69
C HIS A 67 0.74 -8.42 1.67
N THR A 68 1.72 -8.09 0.83
CA THR A 68 2.35 -9.06 -0.07
C THR A 68 3.32 -9.96 0.70
N LEU A 69 4.12 -9.38 1.60
CA LEU A 69 5.02 -10.13 2.47
C LEU A 69 4.26 -11.11 3.38
N LEU A 70 3.12 -10.68 3.93
CA LEU A 70 2.22 -11.53 4.72
C LEU A 70 1.78 -12.79 3.96
N LEU A 71 1.48 -12.65 2.66
CA LEU A 71 1.09 -13.77 1.80
C LEU A 71 2.26 -14.74 1.58
N VAL A 72 3.49 -14.25 1.50
CA VAL A 72 4.68 -15.10 1.42
C VAL A 72 4.86 -15.89 2.71
N LEU A 73 4.78 -15.23 3.87
CA LEU A 73 4.90 -15.88 5.18
C LEU A 73 3.84 -16.97 5.39
N LEU A 74 2.60 -16.70 4.95
CA LEU A 74 1.48 -17.63 5.05
C LEU A 74 1.71 -18.97 4.37
N VAL A 75 2.50 -18.99 3.29
CA VAL A 75 2.70 -20.19 2.48
C VAL A 75 4.11 -20.78 2.56
N ASP A 76 4.99 -20.18 3.36
CA ASP A 76 6.40 -20.55 3.48
C ASP A 76 6.59 -22.01 3.93
N LYS A 77 5.73 -22.51 4.82
CA LYS A 77 5.78 -23.89 5.35
C LYS A 77 5.13 -24.94 4.46
N ILE A 78 4.53 -24.54 3.34
CA ILE A 78 3.81 -25.46 2.46
C ILE A 78 4.79 -25.98 1.40
N THR A 79 5.00 -27.29 1.39
CA THR A 79 5.81 -27.99 0.38
C THR A 79 4.93 -28.95 -0.42
N ILE A 80 5.07 -28.93 -1.73
CA ILE A 80 4.39 -29.85 -2.64
C ILE A 80 5.31 -31.02 -2.95
N ILE A 81 4.80 -32.24 -2.82
CA ILE A 81 5.45 -33.48 -3.23
C ILE A 81 4.77 -33.94 -4.52
N TYR A 82 5.54 -33.99 -5.60
CA TYR A 82 5.07 -34.44 -6.92
C TYR A 82 5.21 -35.96 -7.08
N PRO A 83 4.51 -36.58 -8.07
CA PRO A 83 4.58 -38.02 -8.33
C PRO A 83 6.00 -38.56 -8.60
N ASP A 84 6.89 -37.70 -9.13
CA ASP A 84 8.31 -38.00 -9.35
C ASP A 84 9.19 -37.82 -8.10
N ASN A 85 8.56 -37.71 -6.93
CA ASN A 85 9.17 -37.48 -5.63
C ASN A 85 9.92 -36.14 -5.49
N LYS A 86 9.77 -35.21 -6.46
CA LYS A 86 10.34 -33.86 -6.34
C LYS A 86 9.57 -33.07 -5.31
N ARG A 87 10.30 -32.35 -4.47
CA ARG A 87 9.74 -31.42 -3.47
C ARG A 87 9.95 -30.00 -3.93
N LYS A 88 8.88 -29.20 -4.00
CA LYS A 88 8.99 -27.77 -4.29
C LYS A 88 8.18 -26.96 -3.27
N PRO A 89 8.73 -25.87 -2.73
CA PRO A 89 7.96 -24.90 -1.95
C PRO A 89 6.74 -24.40 -2.74
N PHE A 90 5.59 -24.28 -2.08
CA PHE A 90 4.33 -23.85 -2.69
C PHE A 90 4.45 -22.46 -3.32
N ILE A 91 5.28 -21.58 -2.74
CA ILE A 91 5.53 -20.23 -3.24
C ILE A 91 6.02 -20.21 -4.70
N HIS A 92 6.69 -21.27 -5.18
CA HIS A 92 7.16 -21.35 -6.56
C HIS A 92 6.04 -21.51 -7.59
N LEU A 93 4.82 -21.87 -7.17
CA LEU A 93 3.66 -21.84 -8.05
C LEU A 93 3.20 -20.40 -8.37
N PHE A 94 3.62 -19.42 -7.58
CA PHE A 94 3.21 -18.02 -7.74
C PHE A 94 4.29 -17.21 -8.43
N ASN A 95 3.90 -16.48 -9.46
CA ASN A 95 4.71 -15.37 -9.95
C ASN A 95 4.47 -14.15 -9.05
N ILE A 96 5.37 -13.92 -8.10
CA ILE A 96 5.27 -12.82 -7.12
C ILE A 96 5.20 -11.45 -7.79
N SER A 97 5.90 -11.26 -8.92
CA SER A 97 5.84 -10.01 -9.67
C SER A 97 4.45 -9.78 -10.25
N SER A 98 3.86 -10.79 -10.89
CA SER A 98 2.49 -10.72 -11.41
C SER A 98 1.47 -10.50 -10.29
N LEU A 99 1.63 -11.17 -9.15
CA LEU A 99 0.76 -10.99 -7.99
C LEU A 99 0.85 -9.57 -7.43
N PHE A 100 2.05 -9.02 -7.32
CA PHE A 100 2.27 -7.65 -6.86
C PHE A 100 1.63 -6.63 -7.82
N MET A 101 1.79 -6.82 -9.14
CA MET A 101 1.15 -5.98 -10.16
C MET A 101 -0.38 -6.04 -10.09
N LEU A 102 -0.95 -7.24 -9.96
CA LEU A 102 -2.40 -7.42 -9.84
C LEU A 102 -2.95 -6.76 -8.57
N LYS A 103 -2.26 -6.93 -7.43
CA LYS A 103 -2.63 -6.26 -6.18
C LYS A 103 -2.52 -4.73 -6.31
N THR A 104 -1.49 -4.22 -7.00
CA THR A 104 -1.33 -2.78 -7.26
C THR A 104 -2.49 -2.23 -8.07
N ALA A 105 -2.83 -2.88 -9.19
CA ALA A 105 -3.95 -2.50 -10.04
C ALA A 105 -5.27 -2.52 -9.24
N SER A 106 -5.51 -3.59 -8.48
CA SER A 106 -6.69 -3.74 -7.62
C SER A 106 -6.79 -2.61 -6.58
N LEU A 107 -5.67 -2.28 -5.94
CA LEU A 107 -5.61 -1.22 -4.93
C LEU A 107 -5.87 0.17 -5.54
N ILE A 108 -5.33 0.46 -6.72
CA ILE A 108 -5.61 1.71 -7.43
C ILE A 108 -7.09 1.78 -7.82
N SER A 109 -7.66 0.70 -8.38
CA SER A 109 -9.08 0.63 -8.72
C SER A 109 -9.98 0.82 -7.49
N LEU A 110 -9.65 0.18 -6.36
CA LEU A 110 -10.37 0.35 -5.10
C LEU A 110 -10.27 1.78 -4.56
N TRP A 111 -9.14 2.46 -4.75
CA TRP A 111 -8.99 3.87 -4.38
C TRP A 111 -9.90 4.78 -5.19
N PHE A 112 -9.92 4.62 -6.52
CA PHE A 112 -10.86 5.35 -7.37
C PHE A 112 -12.32 5.03 -7.05
N LEU A 113 -12.66 3.76 -6.84
CA LEU A 113 -14.03 3.36 -6.49
C LEU A 113 -14.46 3.95 -5.14
N SER A 114 -13.57 3.94 -4.16
CA SER A 114 -13.80 4.54 -2.84
C SER A 114 -14.01 6.05 -2.95
N PHE A 115 -13.19 6.74 -3.75
CA PHE A 115 -13.38 8.15 -4.05
C PHE A 115 -14.77 8.42 -4.65
N ILE A 116 -15.16 7.67 -5.68
CA ILE A 116 -16.47 7.82 -6.34
C ILE A 116 -17.60 7.60 -5.32
N PHE A 117 -17.52 6.54 -4.52
CA PHE A 117 -18.52 6.24 -3.51
C PHE A 117 -18.65 7.35 -2.47
N PHE A 118 -17.55 7.81 -1.88
CA PHE A 118 -17.59 8.89 -0.88
C PHE A 118 -18.00 10.23 -1.48
N TRP A 119 -17.64 10.50 -2.73
CA TRP A 119 -18.08 11.68 -3.46
C TRP A 119 -19.60 11.70 -3.58
N PHE A 120 -20.21 10.61 -4.05
CA PHE A 120 -21.67 10.51 -4.15
C PHE A 120 -22.34 10.61 -2.77
N ALA A 121 -21.82 9.92 -1.76
CA ALA A 121 -22.38 9.97 -0.41
C ALA A 121 -22.43 11.41 0.13
N LEU A 122 -21.32 12.14 0.04
CA LEU A 122 -21.23 13.53 0.52
C LEU A 122 -22.05 14.50 -0.33
N TYR A 123 -22.16 14.25 -1.64
CA TYR A 123 -23.01 15.00 -2.54
C TYR A 123 -24.49 14.90 -2.13
N PHE A 124 -24.99 13.69 -1.88
CA PHE A 124 -26.38 13.48 -1.44
C PHE A 124 -26.65 14.10 -0.06
N MET A 125 -25.66 14.11 0.82
CA MET A 125 -25.73 14.78 2.12
C MET A 125 -25.59 16.31 2.03
N LYS A 126 -25.39 16.86 0.81
CA LYS A 126 -25.17 18.30 0.56
C LYS A 126 -24.02 18.89 1.37
N VAL A 127 -22.98 18.09 1.64
CA VAL A 127 -21.81 18.54 2.41
C VAL A 127 -20.84 19.28 1.47
N PRO A 128 -20.47 20.54 1.76
CA PRO A 128 -19.58 21.31 0.90
C PRO A 128 -18.12 20.89 1.14
N ILE A 129 -17.68 19.85 0.45
CA ILE A 129 -16.29 19.36 0.46
C ILE A 129 -15.77 19.24 -0.97
N GLU A 130 -14.53 19.68 -1.18
CA GLU A 130 -13.85 19.60 -2.46
C GLU A 130 -13.45 18.15 -2.83
N GLY A 131 -13.48 17.83 -4.13
CA GLY A 131 -13.20 16.46 -4.59
C GLY A 131 -11.78 16.01 -4.31
N PHE A 132 -10.85 16.95 -4.35
CA PHE A 132 -9.46 16.67 -4.03
C PHE A 132 -9.27 16.24 -2.56
N THR A 133 -10.04 16.82 -1.62
CA THR A 133 -10.08 16.38 -0.23
C THR A 133 -10.61 14.95 -0.11
N ILE A 134 -11.69 14.62 -0.80
CA ILE A 134 -12.32 13.28 -0.75
C ILE A 134 -11.39 12.23 -1.38
N PHE A 135 -10.72 12.57 -2.47
CA PHE A 135 -9.73 11.72 -3.11
C PHE A 135 -8.54 11.43 -2.19
N SER A 136 -8.00 12.46 -1.53
CA SER A 136 -6.93 12.31 -0.53
C SER A 136 -7.38 11.46 0.67
N ALA A 137 -8.56 11.78 1.23
CA ALA A 137 -9.12 11.11 2.40
C ALA A 137 -9.41 9.62 2.16
N SER A 138 -9.97 9.27 1.00
CA SER A 138 -10.21 7.86 0.63
C SER A 138 -8.91 7.05 0.52
N GLY A 139 -7.82 7.67 0.06
CA GLY A 139 -6.52 7.00 0.01
C GLY A 139 -5.94 6.74 1.40
N TYR A 140 -6.08 7.72 2.30
CA TYR A 140 -5.73 7.55 3.71
C TYR A 140 -6.57 6.47 4.39
N PHE A 141 -7.87 6.43 4.11
CA PHE A 141 -8.78 5.41 4.63
C PHE A 141 -8.36 4.00 4.20
N LEU A 142 -8.10 3.80 2.90
CA LEU A 142 -7.67 2.50 2.37
C LEU A 142 -6.25 2.10 2.80
N GLY A 143 -5.35 3.07 2.97
CA GLY A 143 -4.00 2.83 3.48
C GLY A 143 -3.96 2.64 4.99
N SER A 144 -5.01 3.05 5.71
CA SER A 144 -5.04 3.02 7.18
C SER A 144 -4.77 1.65 7.78
N PRO A 145 -5.23 0.49 7.25
CA PRO A 145 -4.99 -0.82 7.85
C PRO A 145 -3.53 -1.30 7.88
N PHE A 146 -2.56 -0.49 7.43
CA PHE A 146 -1.15 -0.91 7.38
C PHE A 146 -0.60 -1.39 8.72
N LEU A 147 -0.97 -0.80 9.87
CA LEU A 147 -0.53 -1.29 11.18
C LEU A 147 -1.10 -2.68 11.49
N ILE A 148 -2.37 -2.93 11.11
CA ILE A 148 -2.98 -4.26 11.24
C ILE A 148 -2.15 -5.27 10.45
N TYR A 149 -1.77 -4.95 9.21
CA TYR A 149 -0.92 -5.84 8.41
C TYR A 149 0.47 -6.07 9.02
N ILE A 150 1.09 -5.06 9.64
CA ILE A 150 2.37 -5.22 10.36
C ILE A 150 2.19 -6.15 11.55
N ILE A 151 1.18 -5.92 12.39
CA ILE A 151 0.89 -6.74 13.56
C ILE A 151 0.60 -8.18 13.14
N SER A 152 -0.23 -8.37 12.10
CA SER A 152 -0.48 -9.69 11.54
C SER A 152 0.80 -10.35 11.06
N ALA A 153 1.67 -9.66 10.31
CA ALA A 153 2.92 -10.23 9.84
C ALA A 153 3.83 -10.70 11.00
N ILE A 154 3.92 -9.91 12.08
CA ILE A 154 4.67 -10.30 13.29
C ILE A 154 4.06 -11.53 13.95
N LEU A 155 2.74 -11.56 14.12
CA LEU A 155 2.04 -12.70 14.73
C LEU A 155 2.20 -13.97 13.88
N TYR A 156 2.13 -13.84 12.56
CA TYR A 156 2.36 -14.95 11.65
C TYR A 156 3.79 -15.46 11.74
N GLU A 157 4.79 -14.57 11.76
CA GLU A 157 6.19 -14.96 11.91
C GLU A 157 6.43 -15.74 13.20
N ILE A 158 5.89 -15.25 14.33
CA ILE A 158 5.97 -15.95 15.62
C ILE A 158 5.31 -17.34 15.54
N THR A 159 4.12 -17.42 14.93
CA THR A 159 3.40 -18.68 14.75
C THR A 159 4.14 -19.63 13.81
N ASN A 160 4.83 -19.09 12.81
CA ASN A 160 5.60 -19.85 11.81
C ASN A 160 6.78 -20.60 12.44
N LEU A 161 7.32 -20.09 13.56
CA LEU A 161 8.39 -20.75 14.32
C LEU A 161 7.95 -22.06 14.97
N THR A 162 6.67 -22.18 15.33
CA THR A 162 6.12 -23.37 16.01
C THR A 162 5.31 -24.27 15.08
N THR A 163 4.98 -23.79 13.88
CA THR A 163 4.16 -24.54 12.91
C THR A 163 5.01 -25.59 12.18
N PRO A 164 4.59 -26.86 12.16
CA PRO A 164 5.28 -27.89 11.39
C PRO A 164 5.10 -27.67 9.88
N ASN A 165 6.03 -28.17 9.07
CA ASN A 165 5.91 -28.13 7.61
C ASN A 165 4.68 -28.91 7.15
N ILE A 166 3.90 -28.33 6.24
CA ILE A 166 2.72 -28.94 5.65
C ILE A 166 3.12 -29.52 4.29
N TYR A 167 2.86 -30.80 4.08
CA TYR A 167 3.14 -31.48 2.81
C TYR A 167 1.84 -31.71 2.04
N LEU A 168 1.75 -31.15 0.84
CA LEU A 168 0.69 -31.44 -0.10
C LEU A 168 1.17 -32.52 -1.07
N ILE A 169 0.53 -33.68 -1.03
CA ILE A 169 0.81 -34.79 -1.94
C ILE A 169 -0.06 -34.58 -3.18
N TYR A 170 0.58 -34.48 -4.34
CA TYR A 170 -0.09 -34.36 -5.62
C TYR A 170 -0.06 -35.72 -6.31
N ASP A 171 -1.23 -36.36 -6.39
CA ASP A 171 -1.45 -37.65 -7.07
C ASP A 171 -1.78 -37.45 -8.57
#